data_AF-D1JEH1-F1
#
_entry.id   AF-D1JEH1-F1
#
_cell.length_a   1.000
_cell.length_b   1.000
_cell.length_c   1.000
_cell.angle_alpha   90.00
_cell.angle_beta   90.00
_cell.angle_gamma   90.00
#
_symmetry.space_group_name_H-M   'P 1'
#
loop_
_entity.id
_entity.type
_entity.pdbx_description
1 polymer ?
#
loop_
_entity_poly.entity_id
_entity_poly.type
_entity_poly.pdbx_seq_one_letter_code
_entity_poly.pdbx_strand_id
1 'polypeptide(L)'
;MKKDLNTLLDELTHIHPDFKRIHADKVEVGDWVRWKCKYGCKAYGKHLNCPPHVPSPDDTRKLIRCYEHAIVVRFDAKPNREVQPSHVHHFLWDAIKAMYDTMFELERHAFLTGYYKALAMVGLCCAYCDECIPERRDSCLDHAVKGYCKLSDLNVPREDLPKLAEDMLKAKGYLARNPRKIEHEDAVKTFERMW
;
A
#
# COMPACT_ATOMS: atom_id res chain seq x y z
N MET A 1 -27.88 15.20 19.67
CA MET A 1 -27.75 16.60 19.19
C MET A 1 -26.33 16.78 18.71
N LYS A 2 -26.12 17.35 17.52
CA LYS A 2 -24.76 17.58 16.97
C LYS A 2 -24.03 18.60 17.84
N LYS A 3 -22.84 18.26 18.35
CA LYS A 3 -21.98 19.20 19.08
C LYS A 3 -21.46 20.29 18.16
N ASP A 4 -21.18 21.47 18.70
CA ASP A 4 -20.49 22.50 17.92
C ASP A 4 -19.10 22.03 17.50
N LEU A 5 -18.57 22.63 16.43
CA LEU A 5 -17.34 22.17 15.81
C LEU A 5 -16.11 22.45 16.67
N ASN A 6 -16.09 23.55 17.43
CA ASN A 6 -14.93 23.87 18.25
C ASN A 6 -14.83 22.90 19.42
N THR A 7 -15.95 22.59 20.08
CA THR A 7 -16.01 21.55 21.12
C THR A 7 -15.58 20.19 20.58
N LEU A 8 -16.02 19.81 19.36
CA LEU A 8 -15.52 18.59 18.74
C LEU A 8 -13.99 18.63 18.59
N LEU A 9 -13.45 19.70 18.00
CA LEU A 9 -12.00 19.80 17.77
C LEU A 9 -11.22 19.75 19.08
N ASP A 10 -11.68 20.44 20.13
CA ASP A 10 -11.07 20.40 21.46
C ASP A 10 -11.08 18.96 22.01
N GLU A 11 -12.19 18.24 21.89
CA GLU A 11 -12.28 16.84 22.32
C GLU A 11 -11.35 15.91 21.53
N LEU A 12 -11.20 16.12 20.21
CA LEU A 12 -10.30 15.34 19.38
C LEU A 12 -8.82 15.51 19.80
N THR A 13 -8.44 16.63 20.42
CA THR A 13 -7.07 16.82 20.92
C THR A 13 -6.69 15.83 22.03
N HIS A 14 -7.67 15.30 22.75
CA HIS A 14 -7.45 14.26 23.76
C HIS A 14 -7.17 12.88 23.14
N ILE A 15 -7.57 12.67 21.88
CA ILE A 15 -7.29 11.45 21.12
C ILE A 15 -5.94 11.60 20.41
N HIS A 16 -5.75 12.71 19.70
CA HIS A 16 -4.49 13.03 19.03
C HIS A 16 -4.29 14.55 18.94
N PRO A 17 -3.20 15.11 19.45
CA PRO A 17 -3.03 16.56 19.54
C PRO A 17 -2.53 17.21 18.24
N ASP A 18 -1.87 16.46 17.35
CA ASP A 18 -1.21 17.02 16.15
C ASP A 18 -2.09 16.87 14.91
N PHE A 19 -3.08 17.76 14.78
CA PHE A 19 -3.88 17.90 13.57
C PHE A 19 -4.20 19.35 13.25
N LYS A 20 -4.61 19.60 12.02
CA LYS A 20 -5.07 20.91 11.55
C LYS A 20 -6.37 20.81 10.79
N ARG A 21 -7.35 21.62 11.16
CA ARG A 21 -8.56 21.83 10.36
C ARG A 21 -8.23 22.58 9.07
N ILE A 22 -8.81 22.10 7.97
CA ILE A 22 -8.79 22.75 6.67
C ILE A 22 -10.22 22.78 6.11
N HIS A 23 -10.45 23.67 5.15
CA HIS A 23 -11.62 23.57 4.29
C HIS A 23 -11.39 22.42 3.29
N ALA A 24 -12.43 21.65 2.99
CA ALA A 24 -12.31 20.43 2.19
C ALA A 24 -11.89 20.70 0.74
N ASP A 25 -12.16 21.90 0.21
CA ASP A 25 -11.71 22.33 -1.13
C ASP A 25 -10.19 22.44 -1.28
N LYS A 26 -9.44 22.45 -0.18
CA LYS A 26 -7.96 22.42 -0.21
C LYS A 26 -7.42 21.03 -0.53
N VAL A 27 -8.27 19.99 -0.54
CA VAL A 27 -7.86 18.62 -0.86
C VAL A 27 -7.91 18.42 -2.38
N GLU A 28 -6.73 18.39 -2.99
CA GLU A 28 -6.58 18.13 -4.42
C GLU A 28 -6.52 16.63 -4.73
N VAL A 29 -7.32 16.20 -5.70
CA VAL A 29 -7.33 14.80 -6.17
C VAL A 29 -6.64 14.74 -7.54
N GLY A 30 -5.45 14.15 -7.60
CA GLY A 30 -4.67 14.02 -8.83
C GLY A 30 -4.83 12.67 -9.52
N ASP A 31 -5.22 12.67 -10.79
CA ASP A 31 -5.38 11.42 -11.58
C ASP A 31 -4.05 10.68 -11.77
N TRP A 32 -2.97 11.45 -11.88
CA TRP A 32 -1.60 10.95 -12.02
C TRP A 32 -1.13 10.13 -10.80
N VAL A 33 -1.73 10.31 -9.62
CA VAL A 33 -1.36 9.56 -8.41
C VAL A 33 -1.60 8.07 -8.61
N ARG A 34 -2.71 7.70 -9.27
CA ARG A 34 -3.01 6.29 -9.59
C ARG A 34 -2.01 5.70 -10.58
N TRP A 35 -1.51 6.49 -11.54
CA TRP A 35 -0.45 6.07 -12.46
C TRP A 35 0.87 5.83 -11.73
N LYS A 36 1.26 6.72 -10.81
CA LYS A 36 2.44 6.52 -9.95
C LYS A 36 2.30 5.29 -9.07
N CYS A 37 1.10 5.00 -8.56
CA CYS A 37 0.83 3.76 -7.83
C CYS A 37 1.03 2.53 -8.73
N LYS A 38 0.33 2.46 -9.86
CA LYS A 38 0.34 1.29 -10.77
C LYS A 38 1.72 0.98 -11.38
N TYR A 39 2.43 2.01 -11.82
CA TYR A 39 3.65 1.86 -12.59
C TYR A 39 4.92 2.21 -11.82
N GLY A 40 4.82 2.99 -10.73
CA GLY A 40 5.96 3.44 -9.93
C GLY A 40 6.13 2.73 -8.58
N CYS A 41 5.08 2.11 -8.02
CA CYS A 41 5.18 1.43 -6.73
C CYS A 41 5.64 -0.03 -6.89
N LYS A 42 6.69 -0.41 -6.16
CA LYS A 42 7.17 -1.81 -6.08
C LYS A 42 6.21 -2.72 -5.33
N ALA A 43 5.35 -2.16 -4.49
CA ALA A 43 4.35 -2.88 -3.70
C ALA A 43 2.93 -2.77 -4.27
N TYR A 44 2.78 -2.32 -5.53
CA TYR A 44 1.46 -2.21 -6.17
C TYR A 44 0.71 -3.55 -6.18
N GLY A 45 -0.56 -3.51 -5.80
CA GLY A 45 -1.47 -4.67 -5.87
C GLY A 45 -1.29 -5.69 -4.75
N LYS A 46 -0.39 -5.45 -3.80
CA LYS A 46 -0.14 -6.36 -2.66
C LYS A 46 -1.24 -6.32 -1.60
N HIS A 47 -1.94 -5.21 -1.45
CA HIS A 47 -2.92 -5.02 -0.37
C HIS A 47 -4.26 -4.56 -0.92
N LEU A 48 -5.35 -4.81 -0.17
CA LEU A 48 -6.71 -4.35 -0.52
C LEU A 48 -6.90 -2.83 -0.45
N ASN A 49 -5.86 -2.09 -0.04
CA ASN A 49 -5.82 -0.64 -0.14
C ASN A 49 -5.05 -0.14 -1.39
N CYS A 50 -4.69 -1.05 -2.30
CA CYS A 50 -4.19 -0.72 -3.63
C CYS A 50 -5.33 -0.72 -4.66
N PRO A 51 -5.22 0.04 -5.76
CA PRO A 51 -6.05 -0.16 -6.93
C PRO A 51 -5.99 -1.62 -7.43
N PRO A 52 -7.12 -2.20 -7.91
CA PRO A 52 -8.43 -1.56 -8.10
C PRO A 52 -9.37 -1.60 -6.89
N HIS A 53 -8.92 -2.08 -5.73
CA HIS A 53 -9.76 -2.27 -4.53
C HIS A 53 -10.12 -0.97 -3.80
N VAL A 54 -9.55 0.16 -4.22
CA VAL A 54 -9.83 1.50 -3.68
C VAL A 54 -10.55 2.39 -4.69
N PRO A 55 -11.31 3.41 -4.21
CA PRO A 55 -12.06 4.32 -5.07
C PRO A 55 -11.24 4.92 -6.22
N SER A 56 -11.93 5.22 -7.33
CA SER A 56 -11.32 5.95 -8.43
C SER A 56 -11.09 7.43 -8.04
N PRO A 57 -10.17 8.15 -8.71
CA PRO A 57 -10.02 9.59 -8.53
C PRO A 57 -11.35 10.36 -8.67
N ASP A 58 -12.23 9.94 -9.58
CA ASP A 58 -13.53 10.57 -9.78
C ASP A 58 -14.49 10.32 -8.62
N ASP A 59 -14.52 9.09 -8.08
CA ASP A 59 -15.32 8.78 -6.90
C ASP A 59 -14.79 9.53 -5.67
N THR A 60 -13.47 9.63 -5.51
CA THR A 60 -12.85 10.44 -4.46
C THR A 60 -13.22 11.92 -4.61
N ARG A 61 -13.20 12.50 -5.81
CA ARG A 61 -13.65 13.89 -6.03
C ARG A 61 -15.10 14.10 -5.64
N LYS A 62 -15.99 13.17 -6.00
CA LYS A 62 -17.41 13.24 -5.63
C LYS A 62 -17.58 13.16 -4.10
N LEU A 63 -16.84 12.28 -3.44
CA LEU A 63 -16.86 12.13 -1.98
C LEU A 63 -16.42 13.42 -1.28
N ILE A 64 -15.27 13.98 -1.64
CA ILE A 64 -14.72 15.19 -0.99
C ILE A 64 -15.69 16.37 -1.09
N ARG A 65 -16.42 16.51 -2.20
CA ARG A 65 -17.44 17.55 -2.38
C ARG A 65 -18.64 17.45 -1.42
N CYS A 66 -18.82 16.33 -0.74
CA CYS A 66 -19.86 16.17 0.29
C CYS A 66 -19.48 16.78 1.64
N TYR A 67 -18.27 17.35 1.78
CA TYR A 67 -17.72 17.90 3.00
C TYR A 67 -17.36 19.38 2.86
N GLU A 68 -17.53 20.14 3.94
CA GLU A 68 -17.07 21.53 4.05
C GLU A 68 -15.70 21.60 4.77
N HIS A 69 -15.48 20.70 5.73
CA HIS A 69 -14.25 20.68 6.54
C HIS A 69 -13.61 19.29 6.52
N ALA A 70 -12.28 19.30 6.62
CA ALA A 70 -11.46 18.13 6.88
C ALA A 70 -10.45 18.45 7.98
N ILE A 71 -9.93 17.41 8.62
CA ILE A 71 -8.75 17.52 9.49
C ILE A 71 -7.59 16.77 8.83
N VAL A 72 -6.42 17.38 8.83
CA VAL A 72 -5.17 16.74 8.42
C VAL A 72 -4.43 16.38 9.68
N VAL A 73 -4.18 15.09 9.87
CA VAL A 73 -3.57 14.53 11.08
C VAL A 73 -2.13 14.14 10.77
N ARG A 74 -1.19 14.58 11.62
CA ARG A 74 0.23 14.28 11.47
C ARG A 74 0.66 13.22 12.49
N PHE A 75 1.43 12.25 12.04
CA PHE A 75 2.01 11.20 12.88
C PHE A 75 3.54 11.19 12.73
N ASP A 76 4.25 11.17 13.85
CA ASP A 76 5.69 10.89 13.86
C ASP A 76 5.89 9.37 13.95
N ALA A 77 6.22 8.76 12.81
CA ALA A 77 6.41 7.32 12.73
C ALA A 77 7.73 6.90 13.39
N LYS A 78 7.64 6.10 14.45
CA LYS A 78 8.80 5.48 15.10
C LYS A 78 9.01 4.09 14.51
N PRO A 79 10.12 3.85 13.82
CA PRO A 79 10.37 2.54 13.26
C PRO A 79 10.77 1.52 14.30
N ASN A 80 10.39 0.27 14.06
CA ASN A 80 10.85 -0.86 14.83
C ASN A 80 12.24 -1.28 14.31
N ARG A 81 13.29 -0.94 15.08
CA ARG A 81 14.70 -1.19 14.71
C ARG A 81 15.12 -2.66 14.86
N GLU A 82 14.29 -3.50 15.48
CA GLU A 82 14.56 -4.92 15.66
C GLU A 82 14.24 -5.72 14.38
N VAL A 83 13.45 -5.13 13.47
CA VAL A 83 13.10 -5.72 12.18
C VAL A 83 14.08 -5.23 11.11
N GLN A 84 14.75 -6.15 10.43
CA GLN A 84 15.61 -5.80 9.29
C GLN A 84 14.77 -5.10 8.20
N PRO A 85 15.24 -3.98 7.61
CA PRO A 85 14.48 -3.18 6.66
C PRO A 85 14.41 -3.81 5.25
N SER A 86 14.35 -5.13 5.14
CA SER A 86 14.18 -5.84 3.86
C SER A 86 12.87 -5.45 3.17
N HIS A 87 11.83 -5.12 3.95
CA HIS A 87 10.61 -4.48 3.48
C HIS A 87 10.25 -3.29 4.39
N VAL A 88 10.21 -2.08 3.82
CA VAL A 88 9.95 -0.81 4.53
C VAL A 88 8.66 -0.84 5.38
N HIS A 89 7.67 -1.63 4.97
CA HIS A 89 6.40 -1.71 5.67
C HIS A 89 6.51 -2.42 7.03
N HIS A 90 7.26 -3.53 7.14
CA HIS A 90 7.43 -4.22 8.43
C HIS A 90 8.25 -3.39 9.42
N PHE A 91 9.15 -2.54 8.92
CA PHE A 91 9.91 -1.58 9.72
C PHE A 91 9.01 -0.51 10.38
N LEU A 92 7.83 -0.25 9.83
CA LEU A 92 6.88 0.77 10.32
C LEU A 92 5.55 0.18 10.80
N TRP A 93 5.44 -1.14 10.92
CA TRP A 93 4.15 -1.82 11.12
C TRP A 93 3.40 -1.33 12.36
N ASP A 94 4.10 -1.24 13.49
CA ASP A 94 3.53 -0.76 14.76
C ASP A 94 3.05 0.71 14.64
N ALA A 95 3.84 1.56 13.97
CA ALA A 95 3.48 2.96 13.75
C ALA A 95 2.28 3.11 12.79
N ILE A 96 2.21 2.26 11.75
CA ILE A 96 1.08 2.23 10.82
C ILE A 96 -0.18 1.78 11.56
N LYS A 97 -0.10 0.72 12.38
CA LYS A 97 -1.24 0.21 13.15
C LYS A 97 -1.75 1.26 14.13
N ALA A 98 -0.85 1.91 14.87
CA ALA A 98 -1.20 3.02 15.75
C ALA A 98 -1.89 4.17 15.01
N MET A 99 -1.38 4.57 13.84
CA MET A 99 -2.04 5.58 12.99
C MET A 99 -3.46 5.15 12.61
N TYR A 100 -3.65 3.91 12.16
CA TYR A 100 -4.98 3.40 11.79
C TYR A 100 -5.94 3.40 12.98
N ASP A 101 -5.50 2.91 14.15
CA ASP A 101 -6.30 2.89 15.37
C ASP A 101 -6.68 4.32 15.81
N THR A 102 -5.73 5.26 15.78
CA THR A 102 -6.01 6.68 16.07
C THR A 102 -7.01 7.28 15.09
N MET A 103 -6.85 7.05 13.80
CA MET A 103 -7.77 7.57 12.79
C MET A 103 -9.18 6.99 12.95
N PHE A 104 -9.29 5.70 13.32
CA PHE A 104 -10.56 5.07 13.67
C PHE A 104 -11.22 5.73 14.89
N GLU A 105 -10.47 5.96 15.98
CA GLU A 105 -11.04 6.62 17.17
C GLU A 105 -11.45 8.07 16.90
N LEU A 106 -10.70 8.81 16.08
CA LEU A 106 -11.09 10.16 15.65
C LEU A 106 -12.41 10.14 14.86
N GLU A 107 -12.57 9.21 13.90
CA GLU A 107 -13.81 9.01 13.15
C GLU A 107 -14.96 8.64 14.10
N ARG A 108 -14.75 7.65 14.96
CA ARG A 108 -15.74 7.15 15.91
C ARG A 108 -16.23 8.25 16.84
N HIS A 109 -15.32 9.06 17.40
CA HIS A 109 -15.68 10.17 18.28
C HIS A 109 -16.46 11.25 17.54
N ALA A 110 -16.04 11.64 16.34
CA ALA A 110 -16.77 12.60 15.51
C ALA A 110 -18.18 12.08 15.15
N PHE A 111 -18.30 10.80 14.78
CA PHE A 111 -19.57 10.16 14.50
C PHE A 111 -20.51 10.21 15.71
N LEU A 112 -20.03 9.78 16.89
CA LEU A 112 -20.82 9.71 18.13
C LEU A 112 -21.23 11.09 18.67
N THR A 113 -20.51 12.16 18.31
CA THR A 113 -20.84 13.54 18.67
C THR A 113 -21.80 14.23 17.68
N GLY A 114 -22.30 13.47 16.70
CA GLY A 114 -23.35 13.89 15.75
C GLY A 114 -22.84 14.29 14.37
N TYR A 115 -21.54 14.13 14.08
CA TYR A 115 -20.99 14.27 12.74
C TYR A 115 -21.10 12.94 12.00
N TYR A 116 -22.33 12.50 11.72
CA TYR A 116 -22.62 11.16 11.19
C TYR A 116 -21.97 10.84 9.82
N LYS A 117 -21.49 11.85 9.08
CA LYS A 117 -20.73 11.68 7.83
C LYS A 117 -19.23 11.58 8.03
N ALA A 118 -18.74 11.68 9.27
CA ALA A 118 -17.30 11.59 9.56
C ALA A 118 -16.73 10.33 8.92
N LEU A 119 -15.62 10.50 8.21
CA LEU A 119 -14.94 9.44 7.49
C LEU A 119 -13.43 9.72 7.54
N ALA A 120 -12.69 8.81 8.14
CA ALA A 120 -11.24 8.83 8.20
C ALA A 120 -10.65 8.24 6.92
N MET A 121 -9.72 8.98 6.31
CA MET A 121 -8.89 8.48 5.22
C MET A 121 -7.49 8.23 5.76
N VAL A 122 -6.99 7.01 5.57
CA VAL A 122 -5.67 6.57 6.02
C VAL A 122 -4.70 6.43 4.84
N GLY A 123 -3.40 6.45 5.13
CA GLY A 123 -2.34 6.21 4.15
C GLY A 123 -1.53 4.96 4.47
N LEU A 124 -0.63 4.60 3.56
CA LEU A 124 0.25 3.41 3.64
C LEU A 124 -0.51 2.06 3.52
N CYS A 125 0.18 0.93 3.67
CA CYS A 125 -0.39 -0.41 3.63
C CYS A 125 -1.19 -0.72 4.92
N CYS A 126 -2.20 -1.61 4.82
CA CYS A 126 -2.91 -2.10 6.00
C CYS A 126 -1.98 -2.99 6.85
N ALA A 127 -1.93 -2.75 8.16
CA ALA A 127 -1.06 -3.44 9.10
C ALA A 127 -1.78 -4.42 10.06
N TYR A 128 -3.03 -4.79 9.79
CA TYR A 128 -3.81 -5.64 10.70
C TYR A 128 -3.64 -7.14 10.47
N CYS A 129 -3.33 -7.56 9.23
CA CYS A 129 -3.11 -8.96 8.88
C CYS A 129 -1.63 -9.21 8.58
N ASP A 130 -1.09 -10.36 8.98
CA ASP A 130 0.30 -10.74 8.66
C ASP A 130 0.52 -10.88 7.14
N GLU A 131 -0.48 -11.42 6.44
CA GLU A 131 -0.51 -11.54 4.98
C GLU A 131 -1.88 -11.09 4.45
N CYS A 132 -1.87 -10.15 3.50
CA CYS A 132 -3.09 -9.67 2.87
C CYS A 132 -3.59 -10.64 1.80
N ILE A 133 -4.90 -10.68 1.56
CA ILE A 133 -5.51 -11.62 0.60
C ILE A 133 -4.82 -11.55 -0.79
N PRO A 134 -4.53 -10.38 -1.39
CA PRO A 134 -3.86 -10.33 -2.69
C PRO A 134 -2.41 -10.87 -2.71
N GLU A 135 -1.77 -11.06 -1.55
CA GLU A 135 -0.46 -11.70 -1.48
C GLU A 135 -0.56 -13.23 -1.37
N ARG A 136 -1.74 -13.77 -1.02
CA ARG A 136 -1.95 -15.21 -0.88
C ARG A 136 -1.98 -15.90 -2.25
N ARG A 137 -1.25 -17.00 -2.37
CA ARG A 137 -1.05 -17.77 -3.62
C ARG A 137 -2.32 -18.44 -4.16
N ASP A 138 -3.29 -18.71 -3.31
CA ASP A 138 -4.56 -19.36 -3.62
C ASP A 138 -5.71 -18.35 -3.82
N SER A 139 -5.42 -17.04 -3.70
CA SER A 139 -6.45 -16.01 -3.85
C SER A 139 -6.77 -15.74 -5.32
N CYS A 140 -8.01 -15.95 -5.72
CA CYS A 140 -8.52 -15.60 -7.04
C CYS A 140 -8.84 -14.09 -7.18
N LEU A 141 -7.94 -13.21 -6.71
CA LEU A 141 -8.08 -11.76 -6.85
C LEU A 141 -7.45 -11.29 -8.16
N ASP A 142 -8.14 -11.56 -9.27
CA ASP A 142 -7.63 -11.54 -10.64
C ASP A 142 -7.45 -10.13 -11.26
N HIS A 143 -6.82 -9.19 -10.53
CA HIS A 143 -6.64 -7.82 -11.03
C HIS A 143 -5.25 -7.20 -10.82
N ALA A 144 -4.37 -7.86 -10.06
CA ALA A 144 -2.98 -7.42 -9.97
C ALA A 144 -2.21 -7.94 -11.20
N VAL A 145 -1.98 -7.07 -12.19
CA VAL A 145 -1.19 -7.34 -13.42
C VAL A 145 0.27 -7.78 -13.14
N LYS A 146 0.67 -7.89 -11.86
CA LYS A 146 1.98 -8.31 -11.39
C LYS A 146 1.92 -9.53 -10.44
N GLY A 147 0.77 -10.18 -10.28
CA GLY A 147 0.60 -11.32 -9.37
C GLY A 147 1.30 -12.61 -9.84
N TYR A 148 1.39 -12.82 -11.15
CA TYR A 148 1.99 -14.02 -11.75
C TYR A 148 3.51 -13.88 -11.95
N CYS A 149 4.25 -13.59 -10.88
CA CYS A 149 5.69 -13.35 -10.97
C CYS A 149 6.56 -14.59 -10.70
N LYS A 150 5.97 -15.74 -10.33
CA LYS A 150 6.74 -16.98 -10.17
C LYS A 150 6.67 -17.85 -11.41
N LEU A 151 7.79 -18.49 -11.72
CA LEU A 151 7.87 -19.48 -12.79
C LEU A 151 6.89 -20.65 -12.55
N SER A 152 6.66 -21.01 -11.28
CA SER A 152 5.65 -22.00 -10.89
C SER A 152 4.22 -21.60 -11.27
N ASP A 153 3.86 -20.32 -11.14
CA ASP A 153 2.54 -19.81 -11.52
C ASP A 153 2.32 -19.84 -13.05
N LEU A 154 3.41 -19.88 -13.83
CA LEU A 154 3.41 -19.99 -15.29
C LEU A 154 3.49 -21.44 -15.77
N ASN A 155 3.37 -22.43 -14.87
CA ASN A 155 3.55 -23.86 -15.16
C ASN A 155 4.91 -24.20 -15.79
N VAL A 156 5.95 -23.40 -15.55
CA VAL A 156 7.32 -23.88 -15.74
C VAL A 156 7.51 -25.02 -14.74
N PRO A 157 8.20 -26.13 -15.05
CA PRO A 157 8.62 -27.15 -14.09
C PRO A 157 9.93 -26.76 -13.34
N ARG A 158 10.10 -27.19 -12.08
CA ARG A 158 11.27 -26.79 -11.28
C ARG A 158 12.55 -27.45 -11.80
N GLU A 159 12.41 -28.64 -12.36
CA GLU A 159 13.45 -29.41 -13.03
C GLU A 159 13.98 -28.74 -14.31
N ASP A 160 13.21 -27.81 -14.90
CA ASP A 160 13.60 -27.09 -16.12
C ASP A 160 14.42 -25.82 -15.85
N LEU A 161 14.58 -25.41 -14.59
CA LEU A 161 15.36 -24.21 -14.24
C LEU A 161 16.82 -24.24 -14.73
N PRO A 162 17.57 -25.38 -14.64
CA PRO A 162 18.92 -25.47 -15.20
C PRO A 162 18.97 -25.28 -16.72
N LYS A 163 17.94 -25.74 -17.43
CA LYS A 163 17.81 -25.59 -18.87
C LYS A 163 17.50 -24.14 -19.25
N LEU A 164 16.62 -23.47 -18.51
CA LEU A 164 16.36 -22.03 -18.67
C LEU A 164 17.62 -21.19 -18.44
N ALA A 165 18.45 -21.55 -17.46
CA ALA A 165 19.76 -20.94 -17.23
C ALA A 165 20.71 -21.12 -18.42
N GLU A 166 20.74 -22.31 -19.01
CA GLU A 166 21.55 -22.58 -20.20
C GLU A 166 21.08 -21.77 -21.41
N ASP A 167 19.78 -21.72 -21.64
CA ASP A 167 19.17 -20.94 -22.73
C ASP A 167 19.39 -19.43 -22.55
N MET A 168 19.31 -18.94 -21.30
CA MET A 168 19.63 -17.54 -20.95
C MET A 168 21.06 -17.16 -21.34
N LEU A 169 22.04 -18.05 -21.11
CA LEU A 169 23.44 -17.81 -21.44
C LEU A 169 23.72 -17.87 -22.94
N LYS A 170 22.94 -18.66 -23.69
CA LYS A 170 23.01 -18.74 -25.15
C LYS A 170 22.27 -17.59 -25.86
N ALA A 171 21.43 -16.85 -25.14
CA ALA A 171 20.61 -15.78 -25.70
C ALA A 171 21.48 -14.63 -26.25
N LYS A 172 21.32 -14.34 -27.54
CA LYS A 172 21.94 -13.18 -28.20
C LYS A 172 21.11 -11.93 -27.90
N GLY A 173 21.76 -10.80 -27.54
CA GLY A 173 21.08 -9.52 -27.38
C GLY A 173 21.35 -8.79 -26.07
N TYR A 174 20.30 -8.36 -25.36
CA TYR A 174 20.42 -7.53 -24.16
C TYR A 174 21.15 -8.25 -23.00
N LEU A 175 20.94 -9.56 -22.85
CA LEU A 175 21.60 -10.37 -21.81
C LEU A 175 23.11 -10.51 -22.04
N ALA A 176 23.53 -10.66 -23.30
CA ALA A 176 24.95 -10.69 -23.65
C ALA A 176 25.68 -9.35 -23.38
N ARG A 177 24.92 -8.25 -23.24
CA ARG A 177 25.42 -6.91 -22.88
C ARG A 177 25.31 -6.61 -21.38
N ASN A 178 24.93 -7.58 -20.56
CA ASN A 178 24.85 -7.40 -19.11
C ASN A 178 26.25 -7.03 -18.57
N PRO A 179 26.42 -5.88 -17.88
CA PRO A 179 27.71 -5.48 -17.34
C PRO A 179 28.27 -6.45 -16.30
N ARG A 180 27.40 -7.24 -15.65
CA ARG A 180 27.81 -8.38 -14.82
C ARG A 180 27.82 -9.64 -15.68
N LYS A 181 28.99 -10.27 -15.81
CA LYS A 181 29.06 -11.66 -16.32
C LYS A 181 28.35 -12.56 -15.33
N ILE A 182 27.38 -13.32 -15.82
CA ILE A 182 26.59 -14.26 -15.04
C ILE A 182 27.05 -15.66 -15.46
N GLU A 183 27.51 -16.45 -14.49
CA GLU A 183 27.83 -17.85 -14.70
C GLU A 183 26.56 -18.70 -14.60
N HIS A 184 26.59 -19.94 -15.11
CA HIS A 184 25.42 -20.83 -15.11
C HIS A 184 24.82 -21.02 -13.72
N GLU A 185 25.64 -21.25 -12.70
CA GLU A 185 25.17 -21.38 -11.31
C GLU A 185 24.47 -20.11 -10.78
N ASP A 186 24.96 -18.92 -11.15
CA ASP A 186 24.35 -17.65 -10.77
C ASP A 186 22.99 -17.46 -11.46
N ALA A 187 22.88 -17.89 -12.72
CA ALA A 187 21.63 -17.89 -13.48
C ALA A 187 20.61 -18.88 -12.88
N VAL A 188 21.04 -20.09 -12.51
CA VAL A 188 20.19 -21.08 -11.82
C VAL A 188 19.67 -20.51 -10.50
N LYS A 189 20.55 -19.98 -9.64
CA LYS A 189 20.14 -19.33 -8.38
C LYS A 189 19.19 -18.16 -8.60
N THR A 190 19.33 -17.45 -9.72
CA THR A 190 18.42 -16.36 -10.09
C THR A 190 17.03 -16.90 -10.43
N PHE A 191 16.95 -17.95 -11.24
CA PHE A 191 15.68 -18.60 -11.57
C PHE A 191 15.05 -19.32 -10.37
N GLU A 192 15.83 -19.91 -9.46
CA GLU A 192 15.34 -20.47 -8.20
C GLU A 192 14.71 -19.42 -7.28
N ARG A 193 15.24 -18.19 -7.29
CA ARG A 193 14.63 -17.06 -6.56
C ARG A 193 13.33 -16.57 -7.21
N MET A 194 13.17 -16.83 -8.51
CA MET A 194 11.98 -16.50 -9.31
C MET A 194 10.96 -17.65 -9.38
N TRP A 195 11.26 -18.81 -8.79
CA TRP A 195 10.35 -19.94 -8.65
C TRP A 195 9.48 -19.79 -7.38
#